data_AF-A0A559M462-F1
#
_entry.id   AF-A0A559M462-F1
#
_cell.length_a   1.000
_cell.length_b   1.000
_cell.length_c   1.000
_cell.angle_alpha   90.00
_cell.angle_beta   90.00
_cell.angle_gamma   90.00
#
_symmetry.space_group_name_H-M   'P 1'
#
loop_
_entity.id
_entity.type
_entity.pdbx_description
1 polymer ?
#
loop_
_entity_poly.entity_id
_entity_poly.type
_entity_poly.pdbx_seq_one_letter_code
_entity_poly.pdbx_strand_id
1 'polypeptide(L)'
;SSTASANSTNEKVRSVRYTFEYNRTFAEASDSADRAWKDLFPLQNGYFTYPEIAPERSTLSVYHQLHCLNGIREGYWTVHDLAVAGKKLNDNTLPMMISPPHIRHCIDLLRQSLMCNADTTVEKKDEVAGGVHGFGVQHRCKHWFQLVDWTKKAQGS
;
A
#
# COMPACT_ATOMS: atom_id res chain seq x y z
N SER A 1 -33.61 15.21 -5.44
CA SER A 1 -32.67 15.76 -4.47
C SER A 1 -31.31 15.90 -5.09
N SER A 2 -30.85 17.13 -5.17
CA SER A 2 -29.62 17.59 -5.81
C SER A 2 -28.38 17.33 -4.95
N THR A 3 -27.36 16.71 -5.54
CA THR A 3 -25.93 17.08 -5.36
C THR A 3 -25.13 16.45 -6.50
N ALA A 4 -25.04 17.15 -7.62
CA ALA A 4 -24.03 16.84 -8.63
C ALA A 4 -22.65 17.21 -8.06
N SER A 5 -21.76 16.21 -8.05
CA SER A 5 -20.35 16.31 -8.42
C SER A 5 -19.54 17.41 -7.74
N ALA A 6 -18.98 17.09 -6.57
CA ALA A 6 -17.76 17.74 -6.13
C ALA A 6 -16.83 16.70 -5.48
N ASN A 7 -15.68 16.51 -6.12
CA ASN A 7 -14.39 16.49 -5.44
C ASN A 7 -13.88 15.18 -4.81
N SER A 8 -14.24 14.04 -5.39
CA SER A 8 -13.47 12.83 -5.15
C SER A 8 -12.12 12.90 -5.88
N THR A 9 -10.99 12.67 -5.18
CA THR A 9 -9.68 12.48 -5.83
C THR A 9 -9.72 11.38 -6.90
N ASN A 10 -10.67 10.46 -6.78
CA ASN A 10 -10.90 9.36 -7.70
C ASN A 10 -11.29 9.83 -9.11
N GLU A 11 -11.90 11.02 -9.25
CA GLU A 11 -12.26 11.61 -10.55
C GLU A 11 -11.08 12.36 -11.19
N LYS A 12 -10.13 12.85 -10.37
CA LYS A 12 -8.97 13.63 -10.83
C LYS A 12 -7.79 12.76 -11.28
N VAL A 13 -7.76 11.48 -10.92
CA VAL A 13 -6.70 10.53 -11.30
C VAL A 13 -7.21 9.55 -12.35
N ARG A 14 -6.55 9.54 -13.51
CA ARG A 14 -6.94 8.71 -14.65
C ARG A 14 -6.67 7.24 -14.38
N SER A 15 -7.47 6.38 -15.00
CA SER A 15 -7.17 4.96 -15.08
C SER A 15 -6.18 4.66 -16.20
N VAL A 16 -5.32 3.67 -15.99
CA VAL A 16 -4.34 3.18 -16.97
C VAL A 16 -4.31 1.66 -16.99
N ARG A 17 -3.85 1.12 -18.12
CA ARG A 17 -3.47 -0.28 -18.23
C ARG A 17 -2.04 -0.43 -17.76
N TYR A 18 -1.79 -1.35 -16.82
CA TYR A 18 -0.46 -1.63 -16.31
C TYR A 18 -0.29 -3.13 -16.15
N THR A 19 0.83 -3.67 -16.64
CA THR A 19 1.18 -5.08 -16.45
C THR A 19 2.03 -5.17 -15.20
N PHE A 20 1.61 -5.97 -14.23
CA PHE A 20 2.39 -6.13 -13.01
C PHE A 20 3.70 -6.85 -13.31
N GLU A 21 4.79 -6.29 -12.77
CA GLU A 21 6.13 -6.84 -12.85
C GLU A 21 6.62 -7.21 -11.46
N TYR A 22 7.25 -8.38 -11.33
CA TYR A 22 7.81 -8.80 -10.07
C TYR A 22 9.04 -7.93 -9.73
N ASN A 23 8.95 -7.19 -8.63
CA ASN A 23 10.05 -6.38 -8.12
C ASN A 23 10.45 -6.86 -6.73
N ARG A 24 11.52 -7.66 -6.69
CA ARG A 24 12.05 -8.25 -5.46
C ARG A 24 12.38 -7.20 -4.39
N THR A 25 12.83 -6.00 -4.78
CA THR A 25 13.23 -4.94 -3.83
C THR A 25 12.15 -4.62 -2.81
N PHE A 26 10.88 -4.59 -3.22
CA PHE A 26 9.77 -4.28 -2.30
C PHE A 26 9.46 -5.39 -1.29
N ALA A 27 9.98 -6.60 -1.50
CA ALA A 27 9.74 -7.76 -0.64
C ALA A 27 10.90 -8.07 0.33
N GLU A 28 12.09 -7.54 0.10
CA GLU A 28 13.30 -7.84 0.89
C GLU A 28 13.41 -7.00 2.16
N ALA A 29 14.23 -7.44 3.13
CA ALA A 29 14.72 -6.63 4.24
C ALA A 29 16.10 -6.05 3.90
N SER A 30 16.13 -4.85 3.34
CA SER A 30 17.37 -4.13 3.05
C SER A 30 17.15 -2.62 3.04
N ASP A 31 18.24 -1.85 3.20
CA ASP A 31 18.20 -0.39 3.06
C ASP A 31 17.62 0.07 1.72
N SER A 32 17.85 -0.70 0.66
CA SER A 32 17.31 -0.41 -0.67
C SER A 32 15.79 -0.58 -0.72
N ALA A 33 15.27 -1.62 -0.04
CA ALA A 33 13.84 -1.84 0.13
C ALA A 33 13.22 -0.70 0.95
N ASP A 34 13.85 -0.31 2.05
CA ASP A 34 13.34 0.74 2.93
C ASP A 34 13.30 2.10 2.23
N ARG A 35 14.27 2.39 1.37
CA ARG A 35 14.24 3.58 0.49
C ARG A 35 13.13 3.47 -0.55
N ALA A 36 13.00 2.33 -1.23
CA ALA A 36 11.95 2.13 -2.22
C ALA A 36 10.55 2.32 -1.62
N TRP A 37 10.32 1.84 -0.40
CA TRP A 37 9.07 2.05 0.33
C TRP A 37 8.84 3.52 0.71
N LYS A 38 9.86 4.24 1.16
CA LYS A 38 9.77 5.68 1.44
C LYS A 38 9.45 6.49 0.18
N ASP A 39 10.03 6.13 -0.95
CA ASP A 39 9.86 6.82 -2.23
C ASP A 39 8.44 6.67 -2.83
N LEU A 40 7.63 5.73 -2.32
CA LEU A 40 6.21 5.64 -2.66
C LEU A 40 5.39 6.81 -2.10
N PHE A 41 5.84 7.45 -1.02
CA PHE A 41 5.09 8.49 -0.35
C PHE A 41 5.48 9.87 -0.89
N PRO A 42 4.51 10.79 -1.07
CA PRO A 42 4.83 12.20 -1.24
C PRO A 42 5.36 12.76 0.09
N LEU A 43 5.61 14.08 0.15
CA LEU A 43 6.11 14.73 1.36
C LEU A 43 5.20 14.45 2.57
N GLN A 44 5.68 14.69 3.78
CA GLN A 44 4.88 14.55 5.00
C GLN A 44 4.20 13.16 5.15
N ASN A 45 4.79 12.10 4.61
CA ASN A 45 4.26 10.72 4.61
C ASN A 45 2.84 10.61 4.02
N GLY A 46 2.51 11.36 2.97
CA GLY A 46 1.18 11.29 2.35
C GLY A 46 0.10 12.15 2.99
N TYR A 47 0.39 12.79 4.13
CA TYR A 47 -0.58 13.67 4.78
C TYR A 47 -0.67 15.03 4.08
N PHE A 48 -1.88 15.58 3.98
CA PHE A 48 -2.17 16.88 3.37
C PHE A 48 -3.40 17.52 4.00
N THR A 49 -3.58 18.82 3.73
CA THR A 49 -4.79 19.59 4.01
C THR A 49 -5.22 20.23 2.71
N TYR A 50 -6.50 20.13 2.34
CA TYR A 50 -7.01 20.71 1.11
C TYR A 50 -8.43 21.24 1.34
N PRO A 51 -8.67 22.56 1.25
CA PRO A 51 -9.90 23.20 1.73
C PRO A 51 -11.21 22.55 1.27
N GLU A 52 -11.27 22.07 0.03
CA GLU A 52 -12.51 21.56 -0.54
C GLU A 52 -12.83 20.10 -0.16
N ILE A 53 -11.82 19.29 0.21
CA ILE A 53 -12.00 17.82 0.31
C ILE A 53 -11.42 17.22 1.59
N ALA A 54 -10.49 17.93 2.23
CA ALA A 54 -9.78 17.53 3.43
C ALA A 54 -9.39 18.79 4.23
N PRO A 55 -10.37 19.53 4.80
CA PRO A 55 -10.09 20.75 5.55
C PRO A 55 -9.19 20.50 6.78
N GLU A 56 -9.16 19.26 7.26
CA GLU A 56 -8.28 18.79 8.33
C GLU A 56 -7.17 17.89 7.80
N ARG A 57 -6.06 17.78 8.56
CA ARG A 57 -4.90 16.96 8.19
C ARG A 57 -5.31 15.52 7.96
N SER A 58 -5.30 15.11 6.69
CA SER A 58 -5.82 13.83 6.22
C SER A 58 -4.81 13.15 5.32
N THR A 59 -5.05 11.90 4.96
CA THR A 59 -4.24 11.16 3.98
C THR A 59 -5.14 10.39 3.04
N LEU A 60 -4.66 10.09 1.83
CA LEU A 60 -5.36 9.17 0.95
C LEU A 60 -5.24 7.75 1.50
N SER A 61 -6.33 6.98 1.42
CA SER A 61 -6.39 5.62 1.97
C SER A 61 -5.25 4.72 1.46
N VAL A 62 -4.82 4.86 0.20
CA VAL A 62 -3.72 4.08 -0.38
C VAL A 62 -2.38 4.27 0.36
N TYR A 63 -2.10 5.45 0.90
CA TYR A 63 -0.86 5.67 1.67
C TYR A 63 -0.92 4.93 3.00
N HIS A 64 -2.08 4.90 3.66
CA HIS A 64 -2.27 4.08 4.86
C HIS A 64 -2.14 2.58 4.54
N GLN A 65 -2.73 2.14 3.44
CA GLN A 65 -2.62 0.75 2.98
C GLN A 65 -1.17 0.35 2.69
N LEU A 66 -0.40 1.20 2.00
CA LEU A 66 1.03 0.95 1.77
C LEU A 66 1.84 0.96 3.07
N HIS A 67 1.53 1.86 4.00
CA HIS A 67 2.15 1.88 5.34
C HIS A 67 1.90 0.55 6.09
N CYS A 68 0.66 0.06 6.05
CA CYS A 68 0.29 -1.24 6.62
C CYS A 68 1.01 -2.41 5.96
N LEU A 69 1.08 -2.42 4.62
CA LEU A 69 1.77 -3.47 3.88
C LEU A 69 3.29 -3.48 4.19
N ASN A 70 3.91 -2.31 4.31
CA ASN A 70 5.30 -2.21 4.75
C ASN A 70 5.50 -2.72 6.19
N GLY A 71 4.60 -2.39 7.11
CA GLY A 71 4.64 -2.92 8.48
C GLY A 71 4.56 -4.45 8.52
N ILE A 72 3.75 -5.07 7.65
CA ILE A 72 3.68 -6.54 7.52
C ILE A 72 4.99 -7.09 6.96
N ARG A 73 5.60 -6.44 5.95
CA ARG A 73 6.94 -6.81 5.43
C ARG A 73 7.98 -6.80 6.54
N GLU A 74 8.07 -5.72 7.31
CA GLU A 74 9.01 -5.59 8.43
C GLU A 74 8.76 -6.65 9.52
N GLY A 75 7.50 -6.93 9.82
CA GLY A 75 7.09 -7.97 10.76
C GLY A 75 7.52 -9.37 10.31
N TYR A 76 7.33 -9.71 9.03
CA TYR A 76 7.78 -10.98 8.45
C TYR A 76 9.28 -11.17 8.63
N TRP A 77 10.09 -10.19 8.22
CA TRP A 77 11.55 -10.30 8.31
C TRP A 77 12.05 -10.31 9.74
N THR A 78 11.42 -9.56 10.65
CA THR A 78 11.74 -9.62 12.08
C THR A 78 11.56 -11.03 12.63
N VAL A 79 10.43 -11.68 12.34
CA VAL A 79 10.16 -13.05 12.79
C VAL A 79 11.10 -14.06 12.12
N HIS A 80 11.33 -13.90 10.81
CA HIS A 80 12.25 -14.73 10.05
C HIS A 80 13.66 -14.72 10.65
N ASP A 81 14.22 -13.54 10.89
CA ASP A 81 15.60 -13.39 11.38
C ASP A 81 15.76 -13.92 12.81
N LEU A 82 14.75 -13.73 13.66
CA LEU A 82 14.72 -14.34 14.99
C LEU A 82 14.69 -15.86 14.91
N ALA A 83 13.87 -16.43 14.01
CA ALA A 83 13.78 -17.88 13.83
C ALA A 83 15.10 -18.46 13.32
N VAL A 84 15.73 -17.83 12.33
CA VAL A 84 17.05 -18.23 11.81
C VAL A 84 18.13 -18.14 12.90
N ALA A 85 18.06 -17.13 13.77
CA ALA A 85 18.96 -16.97 14.90
C ALA A 85 18.65 -17.89 16.10
N GLY A 86 17.59 -18.72 16.03
CA GLY A 86 17.14 -19.56 17.15
C GLY A 86 16.63 -18.77 18.36
N LYS A 87 16.21 -17.52 18.16
CA LYS A 87 15.71 -16.62 19.21
C LYS A 87 14.19 -16.67 19.28
N LYS A 88 13.66 -16.39 20.47
CA LYS A 88 12.21 -16.26 20.69
C LYS A 88 11.78 -14.79 20.56
N LEU A 89 10.58 -14.60 20.04
CA LEU A 89 9.89 -13.30 20.05
C LEU A 89 9.54 -12.92 21.49
N ASN A 90 9.67 -11.64 21.82
CA ASN A 90 9.17 -11.08 23.07
C ASN A 90 8.22 -9.91 22.76
N ASP A 91 6.93 -10.15 22.97
CA ASP A 91 5.86 -9.22 22.65
C ASP A 91 6.00 -7.86 23.36
N ASN A 92 6.62 -7.83 24.55
CA ASN A 92 6.82 -6.60 25.32
C ASN A 92 7.91 -5.68 24.72
N THR A 93 8.74 -6.22 23.83
CA THR A 93 9.84 -5.49 23.19
C THR A 93 9.59 -5.22 21.71
N LEU A 94 8.43 -5.65 21.18
CA LEU A 94 8.11 -5.42 19.78
C LEU A 94 7.82 -3.94 19.52
N PRO A 95 8.40 -3.35 18.45
CA PRO A 95 7.95 -2.07 17.94
C PRO A 95 6.44 -2.10 17.69
N MET A 96 5.77 -0.99 18.01
CA MET A 96 4.31 -0.85 17.88
C MET A 96 3.81 -1.25 16.47
N MET A 97 4.56 -0.88 15.42
CA MET A 97 4.25 -1.18 14.02
C MET A 97 4.09 -2.67 13.72
N ILE A 98 4.84 -3.53 14.41
CA ILE A 98 4.80 -4.99 14.21
C ILE A 98 4.16 -5.73 15.38
N SER A 99 3.52 -5.00 16.31
CA SER A 99 2.78 -5.60 17.41
C SER A 99 1.55 -6.36 16.90
N PRO A 100 1.11 -7.44 17.57
CA PRO A 100 -0.05 -8.22 17.13
C PRO A 100 -1.34 -7.39 16.96
N PRO A 101 -1.68 -6.42 17.84
CA PRO A 101 -2.83 -5.55 17.62
C PRO A 101 -2.73 -4.72 16.35
N HIS A 102 -1.55 -4.15 16.05
CA HIS A 102 -1.35 -3.32 14.87
C HIS A 102 -1.39 -4.17 13.59
N ILE A 103 -0.70 -5.32 13.57
CA ILE A 103 -0.74 -6.25 12.42
C ILE A 103 -2.16 -6.75 12.12
N ARG A 104 -2.97 -7.06 13.14
CA ARG A 104 -4.38 -7.44 12.93
C ARG A 104 -5.19 -6.32 12.27
N HIS A 105 -4.98 -5.07 12.69
CA HIS A 105 -5.61 -3.90 12.07
C HIS A 105 -5.18 -3.76 10.60
N CYS A 106 -3.87 -3.85 10.33
CA CYS A 106 -3.32 -3.77 8.98
C CYS A 106 -3.89 -4.83 8.05
N ILE A 107 -3.97 -6.09 8.51
CA ILE A 107 -4.51 -7.20 7.72
C ILE A 107 -5.96 -6.95 7.36
N ASP A 108 -6.81 -6.53 8.31
CA ASP A 108 -8.22 -6.29 8.02
C ASP A 108 -8.43 -5.07 7.11
N LEU A 109 -7.67 -3.99 7.31
CA LEU A 109 -7.69 -2.82 6.42
C LEU A 109 -7.34 -3.21 4.97
N LEU A 110 -6.28 -4.00 4.78
CA LEU A 110 -5.86 -4.45 3.45
C LEU A 110 -6.90 -5.39 2.82
N ARG A 111 -7.46 -6.32 3.59
CA ARG A 111 -8.56 -7.19 3.13
C ARG A 111 -9.74 -6.35 2.62
N GLN A 112 -10.20 -5.38 3.41
CA GLN A 112 -11.31 -4.51 3.02
C GLN A 112 -10.97 -3.63 1.81
N SER A 113 -9.74 -3.13 1.71
CA SER A 113 -9.29 -2.36 0.55
C SER A 113 -9.32 -3.17 -0.74
N LEU A 114 -8.81 -4.41 -0.71
CA LEU A 114 -8.82 -5.32 -1.85
C LEU A 114 -10.26 -5.64 -2.31
N MET A 115 -11.19 -5.81 -1.36
CA MET A 115 -12.61 -6.01 -1.69
C MET A 115 -13.26 -4.74 -2.27
N CYS A 116 -12.93 -3.57 -1.73
CA CYS A 116 -13.44 -2.28 -2.20
C CYS A 116 -12.95 -1.95 -3.62
N ASN A 117 -11.70 -2.31 -3.93
CA ASN A 117 -11.05 -2.10 -5.22
C ASN A 117 -10.76 -3.43 -5.91
N ALA A 118 -11.78 -4.30 -5.97
CA ALA A 118 -11.65 -5.64 -6.54
C ALA A 118 -11.08 -5.59 -7.97
N ASP A 119 -9.89 -6.16 -8.14
CA ASP A 119 -9.31 -6.36 -9.46
C ASP A 119 -10.00 -7.55 -10.14
N THR A 120 -10.59 -7.29 -11.30
CA THR A 120 -11.37 -8.26 -12.08
C THR A 120 -10.58 -8.83 -13.26
N THR A 121 -9.27 -8.61 -13.28
CA THR A 121 -8.35 -9.18 -14.27
C THR A 121 -8.33 -10.71 -14.14
N VAL A 122 -8.48 -11.40 -15.27
CA VAL A 122 -8.48 -12.88 -15.30
C VAL A 122 -7.05 -13.40 -15.33
N GLU A 123 -6.73 -14.27 -14.38
CA GLU A 123 -5.44 -14.95 -14.30
C GLU A 123 -5.57 -16.40 -14.71
N LYS A 124 -4.62 -16.88 -15.53
CA LYS A 124 -4.55 -18.29 -15.90
C LYS A 124 -3.78 -19.04 -14.82
N LYS A 125 -4.36 -20.13 -14.32
CA LYS A 125 -3.67 -21.08 -13.44
C LYS A 125 -2.45 -21.66 -14.14
N ASP A 126 -1.32 -21.60 -13.47
CA ASP A 126 -0.12 -22.37 -13.79
C ASP A 126 -0.26 -23.75 -13.15
N GLU A 127 -0.39 -24.79 -13.97
CA GLU A 127 -0.56 -26.16 -13.50
C GLU A 127 0.71 -26.76 -12.89
N VAL A 128 1.89 -26.22 -13.22
CA VAL A 128 3.17 -26.67 -12.64
C VAL A 128 3.39 -26.00 -11.28
N ALA A 129 3.10 -24.71 -11.17
CA ALA A 129 3.23 -23.97 -9.91
C ALA A 129 2.08 -24.22 -8.93
N GLY A 130 0.95 -24.78 -9.40
CA GLY A 130 -0.21 -25.09 -8.57
C GLY A 130 -1.06 -23.87 -8.18
N GLY A 131 -0.93 -22.75 -8.88
CA GLY A 131 -1.57 -21.48 -8.52
C GLY A 131 -1.58 -20.46 -9.66
N VAL A 132 -1.77 -19.18 -9.33
CA VAL A 132 -1.63 -18.06 -10.27
C VAL A 132 -0.43 -17.21 -9.86
N HIS A 133 0.23 -16.58 -10.83
CA HIS A 133 1.44 -15.79 -10.56
C HIS A 133 1.15 -14.36 -10.11
N GLY A 134 0.04 -13.74 -10.51
CA GLY A 134 -0.23 -12.32 -10.25
C GLY A 134 0.53 -11.32 -11.14
N PHE A 135 1.47 -11.79 -11.96
CA PHE A 135 2.36 -10.95 -12.78
C PHE A 135 2.26 -11.28 -14.27
N GLY A 136 2.64 -10.33 -15.12
CA GLY A 136 2.66 -10.51 -16.58
C GLY A 136 1.29 -10.42 -17.27
N VAL A 137 0.21 -10.17 -16.52
CA VAL A 137 -1.12 -9.87 -17.05
C VAL A 137 -1.45 -8.39 -16.86
N GLN A 138 -2.34 -7.87 -17.70
CA GLN A 138 -2.66 -6.44 -17.73
C GLN A 138 -3.84 -6.11 -16.82
N HIS A 139 -3.61 -5.19 -15.89
CA HIS A 139 -4.58 -4.70 -14.91
C HIS A 139 -5.09 -3.31 -15.27
N ARG A 140 -6.23 -2.91 -14.70
CA ARG A 140 -6.76 -1.54 -14.79
C ARG A 140 -6.51 -0.79 -13.50
N CYS A 141 -5.44 0.01 -13.47
CA CYS A 141 -4.97 0.72 -12.28
C CYS A 141 -5.30 2.21 -12.33
N LYS A 142 -5.13 2.92 -11.21
CA LYS A 142 -5.00 4.38 -11.20
C LYS A 142 -3.57 4.79 -11.52
N HIS A 143 -3.38 5.88 -12.23
CA HIS A 143 -2.05 6.35 -12.59
C HIS A 143 -1.27 6.84 -11.35
N TRP A 144 -0.32 6.04 -10.89
CA TRP A 144 0.39 6.25 -9.62
C TRP A 144 1.06 7.63 -9.53
N PHE A 145 1.88 8.01 -10.51
CA PHE A 145 2.59 9.30 -10.46
C PHE A 145 1.64 10.50 -10.51
N GLN A 146 0.48 10.36 -11.16
CA GLN A 146 -0.51 11.44 -11.18
C GLN A 146 -1.17 11.61 -9.81
N LEU A 147 -1.41 10.49 -9.10
CA LEU A 147 -1.92 10.50 -7.73
C LEU A 147 -0.91 11.18 -6.78
N VAL A 148 0.37 10.79 -6.87
CA VAL A 148 1.44 11.37 -6.06
C VAL A 148 1.59 12.87 -6.33
N ASP A 149 1.61 13.28 -7.59
CA ASP A 149 1.69 14.69 -7.97
C ASP A 149 0.48 15.49 -7.50
N TRP A 150 -0.71 14.91 -7.58
CA TRP A 150 -1.92 15.51 -7.04
C TRP A 150 -1.78 15.73 -5.52
N THR A 151 -1.30 14.73 -4.76
CA THR A 151 -1.09 14.87 -3.32
C THR A 151 -0.03 15.92 -3.00
N LYS A 152 1.10 15.95 -3.73
CA LYS A 152 2.15 16.97 -3.54
C LYS A 152 1.62 18.39 -3.75
N LYS A 153 0.78 18.61 -4.76
CA LYS A 153 0.14 19.91 -4.99
C LYS A 153 -0.76 20.29 -3.80
N ALA A 154 -1.55 19.34 -3.30
CA ALA A 154 -2.38 19.54 -2.11
C ALA A 154 -1.57 19.81 -0.83
N GLN A 155 -0.28 19.47 -0.78
CA GLN A 155 0.59 19.74 0.38
C GLN A 155 1.25 21.11 0.35
N GLY A 156 1.32 21.75 -0.82
CA GLY A 156 1.81 23.12 -0.99
C GLY A 156 0.71 24.16 -1.14
N SER A 157 -0.55 23.72 -1.10
CA SER A 157 -1.75 24.55 -1.12
C SER A 157 -2.15 24.91 0.30
#